data_AF-A0A919I870-F1
#
_entry.id   AF-A0A919I870-F1
#
_cell.length_a   1.000
_cell.length_b   1.000
_cell.length_c   1.000
_cell.angle_alpha   90.00
_cell.angle_beta   90.00
_cell.angle_gamma   90.00
#
_symmetry.space_group_name_H-M   'P 1'
#
loop_
_entity.id
_entity.type
_entity.pdbx_description
1 polymer ?
#
loop_
_entity_poly.entity_id
_entity_poly.type
_entity_poly.pdbx_seq_one_letter_code
_entity_poly.pdbx_strand_id
1 'polypeptide(L)'
;MTAFYDLISGLEYAVKIFLFIAFVAFSGALLFIFFLLSSRQVKNAKIRRETQLRDRFQRSLNVIMLMESSSTTEQASSQFYVSQLVKDMGNSTLARQVMTDQLIGLRKSLIGSSADNLVSIFRTLKLNDFSLFKLRSFDWKIKAQGIFELAQMDNGESYELIKRSLNSKNVTVREEAFMALVKLDKSNSLSFLNDYHSPMSNWMVMRIHQHLSITDKRTLADFSQWFDHPNLTVALFAMDMARQFRQLSAVSKLNGILNDKEKSKIALAIDTLGELEAYESADHLASCAMVFWNDQVISRKIARSLGKIGHAETHWRLLRQYLHHPEYQVRFEAVQSLSKSGVVARKMLDDANKELNQNLGQLILHVDEPLLQN
;
A
#
# COMPACT_ATOMS: atom_id res chain seq x y z
N MET A 1 3.04 -9.86 -68.74
CA MET A 1 3.91 -10.65 -67.83
C MET A 1 5.26 -10.99 -68.46
N THR A 2 5.32 -11.33 -69.76
CA THR A 2 6.56 -11.67 -70.48
C THR A 2 7.60 -10.54 -70.48
N ALA A 3 7.21 -9.30 -70.81
CA ALA A 3 8.14 -8.16 -70.84
C ALA A 3 8.80 -7.80 -69.50
N PHE A 4 8.15 -8.08 -68.36
CA PHE A 4 8.71 -7.83 -67.02
C PHE A 4 9.68 -8.92 -66.59
N TYR A 5 9.39 -10.17 -66.98
CA TYR A 5 10.25 -11.31 -66.72
C TYR A 5 11.55 -11.22 -67.52
N ASP A 6 11.47 -10.80 -68.79
CA ASP A 6 12.63 -10.60 -69.66
C ASP A 6 13.53 -9.45 -69.19
N LEU A 7 12.94 -8.40 -68.61
CA LEU A 7 13.69 -7.30 -67.99
C LEU A 7 14.45 -7.76 -66.73
N ILE A 8 13.82 -8.57 -65.88
CA ILE A 8 14.44 -9.07 -64.65
C ILE A 8 15.50 -10.13 -64.96
N SER A 9 15.28 -10.99 -65.96
CA SER A 9 16.19 -12.08 -66.29
C SER A 9 17.56 -11.58 -66.77
N GLY A 10 17.62 -10.43 -67.45
CA GLY A 10 18.85 -9.77 -67.92
C GLY A 10 19.68 -9.04 -66.85
N LEU A 11 19.18 -8.91 -65.61
CA LEU A 11 19.90 -8.24 -64.52
C LEU A 11 20.98 -9.13 -63.88
N GLU A 12 22.07 -8.52 -63.42
CA GLU A 12 23.09 -9.18 -62.61
C GLU A 12 22.51 -9.81 -61.34
N TYR A 13 23.08 -10.93 -60.90
CA TYR A 13 22.61 -11.67 -59.73
C TYR A 13 22.56 -10.83 -58.45
N ALA A 14 23.54 -9.94 -58.24
CA ALA A 14 23.58 -9.06 -57.07
C ALA A 14 22.36 -8.11 -57.01
N VAL A 15 21.94 -7.57 -58.17
CA VAL A 15 20.77 -6.68 -58.28
C VAL A 15 19.48 -7.44 -57.98
N LYS A 16 19.35 -8.69 -58.46
CA LYS A 16 18.19 -9.55 -58.17
C LYS A 16 18.05 -9.82 -56.65
N ILE A 17 19.15 -10.12 -55.97
CA ILE A 17 19.15 -10.35 -54.51
C ILE A 17 18.75 -9.07 -53.76
N PHE A 18 19.31 -7.92 -54.14
CA PHE A 18 18.94 -6.63 -53.52
C PHE A 18 17.45 -6.32 -53.70
N LEU A 19 16.89 -6.48 -54.90
CA LEU A 19 15.47 -6.27 -55.17
C LEU A 19 14.58 -7.24 -54.37
N PHE A 20 15.00 -8.50 -54.21
CA PHE A 20 14.28 -9.45 -53.37
C PHE A 20 14.27 -9.02 -51.90
N ILE A 21 15.42 -8.64 -51.35
CA ILE A 21 15.52 -8.14 -49.97
C ILE A 21 14.66 -6.89 -49.77
N ALA A 22 14.73 -5.94 -50.71
CA ALA A 22 13.92 -4.72 -50.68
C ALA A 22 12.42 -5.03 -50.73
N PHE A 23 11.99 -5.98 -51.57
CA PHE A 23 10.60 -6.42 -51.66
C PHE A 23 10.12 -7.10 -50.37
N VAL A 24 10.93 -7.97 -49.77
CA VAL A 24 10.61 -8.63 -48.49
C VAL A 24 10.52 -7.59 -47.37
N ALA A 25 11.48 -6.65 -47.29
CA ALA A 25 11.47 -5.57 -46.31
C ALA A 25 10.24 -4.66 -46.48
N PHE A 26 9.90 -4.29 -47.72
CA PHE A 26 8.73 -3.47 -48.02
C PHE A 26 7.42 -4.19 -47.69
N SER A 27 7.31 -5.48 -48.03
CA SER A 27 6.15 -6.31 -47.69
C SER A 27 6.00 -6.48 -46.17
N GLY A 28 7.10 -6.69 -45.46
CA GLY A 28 7.12 -6.73 -43.99
C GLY A 28 6.68 -5.42 -43.35
N ALA A 29 7.14 -4.29 -43.87
CA ALA A 29 6.72 -2.96 -43.42
C ALA A 29 5.22 -2.73 -43.65
N LEU A 30 4.68 -3.12 -44.81
CA LEU A 30 3.25 -3.03 -45.10
C LEU A 30 2.40 -3.90 -44.16
N LEU A 31 2.82 -5.14 -43.89
CA LEU A 31 2.14 -6.02 -42.94
C LEU A 31 2.15 -5.44 -41.52
N PHE A 32 3.28 -4.86 -41.09
CA PHE A 32 3.39 -4.21 -39.79
C PHE A 32 2.46 -2.99 -39.68
N ILE A 33 2.42 -2.13 -40.70
CA ILE A 33 1.50 -0.99 -40.76
C ILE A 33 0.05 -1.47 -40.72
N PHE A 34 -0.31 -2.49 -41.50
CA PHE A 34 -1.65 -3.08 -41.49
C PHE A 34 -2.03 -3.62 -40.11
N PHE A 35 -1.12 -4.33 -39.44
CA PHE A 35 -1.31 -4.82 -38.08
C PHE A 35 -1.55 -3.67 -37.08
N LEU A 36 -0.76 -2.60 -37.14
CA LEU A 36 -0.94 -1.42 -36.27
C LEU A 36 -2.29 -0.74 -36.51
N LEU A 37 -2.70 -0.57 -37.78
CA LEU A 37 -3.98 0.03 -38.13
C LEU A 37 -5.16 -0.83 -37.65
N SER A 38 -5.14 -2.14 -37.92
CA SER A 38 -6.20 -3.05 -37.45
C SER A 38 -6.27 -3.11 -35.93
N SER A 39 -5.13 -3.17 -35.22
CA SER A 39 -5.08 -3.09 -33.76
C SER A 39 -5.70 -1.80 -33.24
N ARG A 40 -5.40 -0.66 -33.88
CA ARG A 40 -5.98 0.64 -33.52
C ARG A 40 -7.48 0.69 -33.81
N GLN A 41 -7.95 0.15 -34.94
CA GLN A 41 -9.37 0.13 -35.27
C GLN A 41 -10.19 -0.72 -34.30
N VAL A 42 -9.70 -1.91 -33.93
CA VAL A 42 -10.37 -2.77 -32.94
C VAL A 42 -10.43 -2.08 -31.57
N LYS A 43 -9.34 -1.45 -31.13
CA LYS A 43 -9.31 -0.66 -29.89
C LYS A 43 -10.31 0.50 -29.94
N ASN A 44 -10.31 1.26 -31.03
CA ASN A 44 -11.22 2.39 -31.21
C ASN A 44 -12.69 1.94 -31.28
N ALA A 45 -12.99 0.81 -31.93
CA ALA A 45 -14.35 0.26 -31.99
C ALA A 45 -14.84 -0.16 -30.59
N LYS A 46 -13.97 -0.78 -29.80
CA LYS A 46 -14.27 -1.12 -28.40
C LYS A 46 -14.56 0.14 -27.58
N ILE A 47 -13.69 1.16 -27.65
CA ILE A 47 -13.88 2.44 -26.94
C ILE A 47 -15.20 3.10 -27.36
N ARG A 48 -15.50 3.18 -28.66
CA ARG A 48 -16.77 3.74 -29.16
C ARG A 48 -17.98 2.99 -28.59
N ARG A 49 -17.92 1.67 -28.55
CA ARG A 49 -18.99 0.83 -27.99
C ARG A 49 -19.15 1.04 -26.48
N GLU A 50 -18.05 1.17 -25.74
CA GLU A 50 -18.07 1.51 -24.31
C GLU A 50 -18.71 2.88 -24.07
N THR A 51 -18.33 3.91 -24.85
CA THR A 51 -18.93 5.24 -24.76
C THR A 51 -20.44 5.21 -25.05
N GLN A 52 -20.87 4.51 -26.11
CA GLN A 52 -22.29 4.39 -26.46
C GLN A 52 -23.10 3.70 -25.34
N LEU A 53 -22.55 2.63 -24.75
CA LEU A 53 -23.18 1.96 -23.61
C LEU A 53 -23.26 2.89 -22.41
N ARG A 54 -22.18 3.60 -22.12
CA ARG A 54 -22.08 4.59 -21.03
C ARG A 54 -23.15 5.68 -21.16
N ASP A 55 -23.32 6.26 -22.34
CA ASP A 55 -24.31 7.30 -22.59
C ASP A 55 -25.75 6.78 -22.45
N ARG A 56 -26.01 5.53 -22.89
CA ARG A 56 -27.32 4.89 -22.73
C ARG A 56 -27.65 4.64 -21.26
N PHE A 57 -26.73 4.06 -20.51
CA PHE A 57 -26.93 3.76 -19.10
C PHE A 57 -27.08 5.02 -18.25
N GLN A 58 -26.32 6.07 -18.54
CA GLN A 58 -26.32 7.30 -17.75
C GLN A 58 -27.70 7.98 -17.73
N ARG A 59 -28.46 7.92 -18.83
CA ARG A 59 -29.84 8.44 -18.87
C ARG A 59 -30.74 7.73 -17.87
N SER A 60 -30.74 6.39 -17.91
CA SER A 60 -31.56 5.57 -17.01
C SER A 60 -31.10 5.69 -15.56
N LEU A 61 -29.78 5.72 -15.31
CA LEU A 61 -29.20 5.89 -13.99
C LEU A 61 -29.58 7.21 -13.34
N ASN A 62 -29.49 8.33 -14.07
CA ASN A 62 -29.84 9.64 -13.53
C ASN A 62 -31.31 9.67 -13.07
N VAL A 63 -32.22 9.07 -13.84
CA VAL A 63 -33.63 9.00 -13.46
C VAL A 63 -33.81 8.16 -12.19
N ILE A 64 -33.18 7.00 -12.11
CA ILE A 64 -33.23 6.14 -10.92
C ILE A 64 -32.68 6.87 -9.68
N MET A 65 -31.60 7.64 -9.82
CA MET A 65 -30.99 8.38 -8.71
C MET A 65 -31.79 9.62 -8.28
N LEU A 66 -32.54 10.26 -9.19
CA LEU A 66 -33.34 11.46 -8.88
C LEU A 66 -34.70 11.15 -8.26
N MET A 67 -35.27 9.97 -8.53
CA MET A 67 -36.61 9.55 -8.08
C MET A 67 -36.63 9.06 -6.62
N GLU A 68 -35.79 9.59 -5.74
CA GLU A 68 -35.58 9.11 -4.37
C GLU A 68 -36.73 9.46 -3.38
N SER A 69 -37.97 9.69 -3.84
CA SER A 69 -39.06 10.24 -3.01
C SER A 69 -40.36 9.40 -2.98
N SER A 70 -40.63 8.78 -1.83
CA SER A 70 -41.91 8.43 -1.14
C SER A 70 -43.26 8.13 -1.85
N SER A 71 -43.41 8.13 -3.18
CA SER A 71 -44.71 7.88 -3.84
C SER A 71 -44.77 6.55 -4.61
N THR A 72 -45.94 5.91 -4.64
CA THR A 72 -46.17 4.61 -5.33
C THR A 72 -45.98 4.70 -6.85
N THR A 73 -46.19 5.88 -7.44
CA THR A 73 -46.03 6.12 -8.88
C THR A 73 -44.56 6.23 -9.29
N GLU A 74 -43.71 6.74 -8.39
CA GLU A 74 -42.26 6.83 -8.61
C GLU A 74 -41.60 5.45 -8.59
N GLN A 75 -42.05 4.53 -7.73
CA GLN A 75 -41.54 3.15 -7.67
C GLN A 75 -41.74 2.35 -8.96
N ALA A 76 -42.93 2.45 -9.59
CA ALA A 76 -43.22 1.78 -10.87
C ALA A 76 -42.33 2.32 -12.00
N SER A 77 -42.04 3.63 -11.97
CA SER A 77 -41.16 4.29 -12.93
C SER A 77 -39.70 3.86 -12.74
N SER A 78 -39.19 3.79 -11.50
CA SER A 78 -37.85 3.28 -11.22
C SER A 78 -37.68 1.83 -11.68
N GLN A 79 -38.69 0.98 -11.46
CA GLN A 79 -38.66 -0.41 -11.91
C GLN A 79 -38.60 -0.54 -13.43
N PHE A 80 -39.30 0.33 -14.17
CA PHE A 80 -39.19 0.42 -15.63
C PHE A 80 -37.75 0.71 -16.08
N TYR A 81 -37.09 1.72 -15.51
CA TYR A 81 -35.70 2.04 -15.89
C TYR A 81 -34.69 0.95 -15.50
N VAL A 82 -34.90 0.27 -14.36
CA VAL A 82 -34.10 -0.90 -13.98
C VAL A 82 -34.27 -2.02 -15.02
N SER A 83 -35.49 -2.31 -15.44
CA SER A 83 -35.75 -3.33 -16.47
C SER A 83 -35.11 -2.98 -17.83
N GLN A 84 -35.10 -1.70 -18.18
CA GLN A 84 -34.45 -1.19 -19.38
C GLN A 84 -32.93 -1.35 -19.31
N LEU A 85 -32.30 -1.05 -18.16
CA LEU A 85 -30.87 -1.31 -17.93
C LEU A 85 -30.53 -2.80 -18.06
N VAL A 86 -31.35 -3.69 -17.48
CA VAL A 86 -31.16 -5.15 -17.61
C VAL A 86 -31.23 -5.58 -19.07
N LYS A 87 -32.19 -5.05 -19.84
CA LYS A 87 -32.34 -5.34 -21.26
C LYS A 87 -31.16 -4.81 -22.09
N ASP A 88 -30.73 -3.57 -21.85
CA ASP A 88 -29.62 -2.94 -22.56
C ASP A 88 -28.27 -3.64 -22.28
N MET A 89 -28.10 -4.18 -21.07
CA MET A 89 -26.94 -5.02 -20.74
C MET A 89 -27.03 -6.43 -21.36
N GLY A 90 -28.19 -7.06 -21.26
CA GLY A 90 -28.41 -8.45 -21.67
C GLY A 90 -27.35 -9.40 -21.10
N ASN A 91 -26.79 -10.25 -21.97
CA ASN A 91 -25.72 -11.20 -21.64
C ASN A 91 -24.33 -10.68 -22.00
N SER A 92 -24.19 -9.40 -22.35
CA SER A 92 -22.91 -8.83 -22.77
C SER A 92 -22.00 -8.59 -21.57
N THR A 93 -20.86 -9.29 -21.53
CA THR A 93 -19.81 -9.08 -20.51
C THR A 93 -19.27 -7.66 -20.52
N LEU A 94 -19.09 -7.07 -21.71
CA LEU A 94 -18.68 -5.68 -21.87
C LEU A 94 -19.70 -4.71 -21.28
N ALA A 95 -21.00 -4.93 -21.53
CA ALA A 95 -22.05 -4.04 -21.05
C ALA A 95 -22.16 -4.07 -19.51
N ARG A 96 -22.10 -5.28 -18.92
CA ARG A 96 -22.06 -5.46 -17.47
C ARG A 96 -20.82 -4.81 -16.85
N GLN A 97 -19.66 -4.92 -17.52
CA GLN A 97 -18.44 -4.25 -17.07
C GLN A 97 -18.58 -2.73 -17.10
N VAL A 98 -19.04 -2.16 -18.22
CA VAL A 98 -19.25 -0.71 -18.35
C VAL A 98 -20.22 -0.18 -17.29
N MET A 99 -21.32 -0.90 -17.03
CA MET A 99 -22.27 -0.54 -15.99
C MET A 99 -21.64 -0.59 -14.59
N THR A 100 -20.85 -1.64 -14.29
CA THR A 100 -20.14 -1.79 -13.02
C THR A 100 -19.15 -0.64 -12.81
N ASP A 101 -18.36 -0.31 -13.83
CA ASP A 101 -17.36 0.76 -13.79
C ASP A 101 -18.03 2.14 -13.59
N GLN A 102 -19.21 2.35 -14.20
CA GLN A 102 -20.00 3.57 -13.97
C GLN A 102 -20.48 3.69 -12.53
N LEU A 103 -21.08 2.64 -11.98
CA LEU A 103 -21.56 2.64 -10.59
C LEU A 103 -20.43 2.89 -9.61
N ILE A 104 -19.27 2.23 -9.79
CA ILE A 104 -18.08 2.45 -8.97
C ILE A 104 -17.55 3.89 -9.15
N GLY A 105 -17.56 4.40 -10.38
CA GLY A 105 -17.19 5.79 -10.67
C GLY A 105 -18.03 6.79 -9.90
N LEU A 106 -19.36 6.61 -9.87
CA LEU A 106 -20.28 7.45 -9.11
C LEU A 106 -20.14 7.24 -7.59
N ARG A 107 -19.89 6.01 -7.14
CA ARG A 107 -19.72 5.66 -5.73
C ARG A 107 -18.56 6.42 -5.07
N LYS A 108 -17.51 6.74 -5.83
CA LYS A 108 -16.35 7.50 -5.34
C LYS A 108 -16.67 8.95 -4.98
N SER A 109 -17.70 9.55 -5.57
CA SER A 109 -18.08 10.95 -5.34
C SER A 109 -19.26 11.14 -4.39
N LEU A 110 -19.88 10.05 -3.91
CA LEU A 110 -21.10 10.09 -3.11
C LEU A 110 -20.90 9.46 -1.72
N ILE A 111 -21.60 9.99 -0.72
CA ILE A 111 -21.57 9.56 0.69
C ILE A 111 -23.03 9.45 1.18
N GLY A 112 -23.28 8.66 2.23
CA GLY A 112 -24.60 8.53 2.85
C GLY A 112 -25.60 7.75 1.98
N SER A 113 -26.88 8.13 2.03
CA SER A 113 -27.98 7.40 1.39
C SER A 113 -27.80 7.24 -0.13
N SER A 114 -27.30 8.25 -0.83
CA SER A 114 -27.06 8.18 -2.27
C SER A 114 -25.99 7.14 -2.63
N ALA A 115 -25.01 6.94 -1.75
CA ALA A 115 -24.02 5.89 -1.90
C ALA A 115 -24.61 4.49 -1.64
N ASP A 116 -25.46 4.35 -0.64
CA ASP A 116 -26.15 3.09 -0.34
C ASP A 116 -27.12 2.69 -1.46
N ASN A 117 -27.73 3.66 -2.14
CA ASN A 117 -28.56 3.41 -3.32
C ASN A 117 -27.76 2.87 -4.50
N LEU A 118 -26.54 3.34 -4.73
CA LEU A 118 -25.68 2.75 -5.77
C LEU A 118 -25.40 1.27 -5.50
N VAL A 119 -25.22 0.91 -4.21
CA VAL A 119 -25.06 -0.48 -3.79
C VAL A 119 -26.35 -1.27 -4.02
N SER A 120 -27.52 -0.70 -3.74
CA SER A 120 -28.80 -1.36 -3.99
C SER A 120 -29.05 -1.59 -5.49
N ILE A 121 -28.73 -0.62 -6.34
CA ILE A 121 -28.82 -0.73 -7.81
C ILE A 121 -27.87 -1.82 -8.31
N PHE A 122 -26.63 -1.84 -7.82
CA PHE A 122 -25.65 -2.86 -8.17
C PHE A 122 -26.14 -4.29 -7.90
N ARG A 123 -26.76 -4.51 -6.74
CA ARG A 123 -27.36 -5.80 -6.37
C ARG A 123 -28.60 -6.11 -7.20
N THR A 124 -29.48 -5.13 -7.40
CA THR A 124 -30.71 -5.29 -8.21
C THR A 124 -30.40 -5.70 -9.64
N LEU A 125 -29.33 -5.15 -10.22
CA LEU A 125 -28.84 -5.47 -11.55
C LEU A 125 -28.04 -6.80 -11.61
N LYS A 126 -27.90 -7.52 -10.50
CA LYS A 126 -27.11 -8.75 -10.36
C LYS A 126 -25.66 -8.59 -10.81
N LEU A 127 -25.09 -7.40 -10.59
CA LEU A 127 -23.68 -7.13 -10.90
C LEU A 127 -22.76 -7.68 -9.81
N ASN A 128 -23.26 -7.84 -8.58
CA ASN A 128 -22.59 -8.58 -7.51
C ASN A 128 -22.28 -10.03 -7.94
N ASP A 129 -23.25 -10.74 -8.55
CA ASP A 129 -23.04 -12.10 -9.06
C ASP A 129 -21.97 -12.14 -10.17
N PHE A 130 -21.98 -11.13 -11.04
CA PHE A 130 -20.99 -10.98 -12.10
C PHE A 130 -19.58 -10.74 -11.55
N SER A 131 -19.43 -9.88 -10.54
CA SER A 131 -18.14 -9.64 -9.87
C SER A 131 -17.68 -10.86 -9.04
N LEU A 132 -18.61 -11.59 -8.41
CA LEU A 132 -18.33 -12.86 -7.75
C LEU A 132 -17.82 -13.93 -8.72
N PHE A 133 -18.39 -14.02 -9.92
CA PHE A 133 -17.88 -14.89 -10.97
C PHE A 133 -16.44 -14.53 -11.36
N LYS A 134 -16.13 -13.25 -11.51
CA LYS A 134 -14.76 -12.77 -11.80
C LYS A 134 -13.79 -13.12 -10.69
N LEU A 135 -14.18 -12.97 -9.43
CA LEU A 135 -13.37 -13.34 -8.27
C LEU A 135 -12.98 -14.82 -8.26
N ARG A 136 -13.79 -15.71 -8.85
CA ARG A 136 -13.50 -17.14 -8.99
C ARG A 136 -12.62 -17.50 -10.20
N SER A 137 -12.28 -16.53 -11.05
CA SER A 137 -11.46 -16.75 -12.25
C SER A 137 -10.06 -17.29 -11.92
N PHE A 138 -9.45 -18.05 -12.84
CA PHE A 138 -8.04 -18.41 -12.77
C PHE A 138 -7.12 -17.28 -13.24
N ASP A 139 -7.61 -16.39 -14.11
CA ASP A 139 -6.87 -15.21 -14.54
C ASP A 139 -6.80 -14.22 -13.37
N TRP A 140 -5.58 -13.95 -12.91
CA TRP A 140 -5.32 -13.08 -11.78
C TRP A 140 -5.83 -11.65 -11.98
N LYS A 141 -5.85 -11.13 -13.22
CA LYS A 141 -6.34 -9.77 -13.52
C LYS A 141 -7.84 -9.72 -13.31
N ILE A 142 -8.56 -10.70 -13.85
CA ILE A 142 -10.01 -10.81 -13.72
C ILE A 142 -10.38 -11.03 -12.24
N LYS A 143 -9.64 -11.89 -11.53
CA LYS A 143 -9.84 -12.12 -10.10
C LYS A 143 -9.66 -10.85 -9.28
N ALA A 144 -8.54 -10.15 -9.46
CA ALA A 144 -8.27 -8.89 -8.75
C ALA A 144 -9.34 -7.84 -9.04
N GLN A 145 -9.79 -7.74 -10.31
CA GLN A 145 -10.89 -6.85 -10.68
C GLN A 145 -12.20 -7.22 -9.97
N GLY A 146 -12.55 -8.50 -9.89
CA GLY A 146 -13.74 -8.95 -9.15
C GLY A 146 -13.67 -8.60 -7.66
N ILE A 147 -12.52 -8.81 -7.02
CA ILE A 147 -12.27 -8.42 -5.62
C ILE A 147 -12.47 -6.91 -5.44
N PHE A 148 -11.83 -6.10 -6.28
CA PHE A 148 -11.91 -4.64 -6.23
C PHE A 148 -13.36 -4.16 -6.31
N GLU A 149 -14.12 -4.65 -7.29
CA GLU A 149 -15.49 -4.21 -7.51
C GLU A 149 -16.42 -4.56 -6.34
N LEU A 150 -16.30 -5.78 -5.81
CA LEU A 150 -17.09 -6.23 -4.66
C LEU A 150 -16.79 -5.37 -3.42
N ALA A 151 -15.51 -5.02 -3.21
CA ALA A 151 -15.12 -4.12 -2.14
C ALA A 151 -15.64 -2.70 -2.34
N GLN A 152 -15.59 -2.16 -3.56
CA GLN A 152 -16.08 -0.80 -3.83
C GLN A 152 -17.57 -0.66 -3.63
N MET A 153 -18.32 -1.73 -3.85
CA MET A 153 -19.79 -1.77 -3.72
C MET A 153 -20.25 -2.40 -2.40
N ASP A 154 -19.39 -2.40 -1.36
CA ASP A 154 -19.70 -2.82 0.00
C ASP A 154 -20.41 -4.20 0.07
N ASN A 155 -19.93 -5.16 -0.75
CA ASN A 155 -20.51 -6.50 -0.82
C ASN A 155 -19.96 -7.43 0.28
N GLY A 156 -20.50 -7.31 1.49
CA GLY A 156 -20.08 -8.10 2.66
C GLY A 156 -20.17 -9.63 2.48
N GLU A 157 -21.13 -10.12 1.69
CA GLU A 157 -21.29 -11.57 1.40
C GLU A 157 -20.05 -12.22 0.76
N SER A 158 -19.20 -11.41 0.13
CA SER A 158 -17.98 -11.89 -0.52
C SER A 158 -16.77 -12.00 0.41
N TYR A 159 -16.89 -11.57 1.67
CA TYR A 159 -15.77 -11.47 2.61
C TYR A 159 -14.97 -12.78 2.72
N GLU A 160 -15.62 -13.91 3.01
CA GLU A 160 -14.94 -15.20 3.17
C GLU A 160 -14.25 -15.68 1.88
N LEU A 161 -14.85 -15.38 0.72
CA LEU A 161 -14.27 -15.76 -0.56
C LEU A 161 -13.08 -14.87 -0.94
N ILE A 162 -13.13 -13.58 -0.57
CA ILE A 162 -12.00 -12.65 -0.66
C ILE A 162 -10.89 -13.07 0.30
N LYS A 163 -11.20 -13.46 1.55
CA LYS A 163 -10.21 -13.89 2.56
C LYS A 163 -9.35 -15.05 2.06
N ARG A 164 -9.93 -16.01 1.35
CA ARG A 164 -9.18 -17.11 0.69
C ARG A 164 -8.14 -16.61 -0.31
N SER A 165 -8.36 -15.45 -0.93
CA SER A 165 -7.45 -14.85 -1.92
C SER A 165 -6.18 -14.25 -1.28
N LEU A 166 -6.12 -14.10 0.04
CA LEU A 166 -4.89 -13.75 0.78
C LEU A 166 -3.78 -14.80 0.60
N ASN A 167 -4.14 -16.06 0.29
CA ASN A 167 -3.20 -17.15 0.03
C ASN A 167 -2.89 -17.35 -1.46
N SER A 168 -3.31 -16.40 -2.33
CA SER A 168 -3.02 -16.46 -3.75
C SER A 168 -1.50 -16.42 -4.02
N LYS A 169 -1.03 -17.19 -5.02
CA LYS A 169 0.37 -17.09 -5.48
C LYS A 169 0.70 -15.73 -6.08
N ASN A 170 -0.30 -15.06 -6.68
CA ASN A 170 -0.13 -13.75 -7.31
C ASN A 170 -0.19 -12.63 -6.25
N VAL A 171 0.87 -11.82 -6.19
CA VAL A 171 1.02 -10.70 -5.23
C VAL A 171 -0.13 -9.70 -5.37
N THR A 172 -0.44 -9.26 -6.58
CA THR A 172 -1.51 -8.26 -6.84
C THR A 172 -2.88 -8.74 -6.36
N VAL A 173 -3.19 -10.03 -6.52
CA VAL A 173 -4.43 -10.60 -5.98
C VAL A 173 -4.45 -10.58 -4.46
N ARG A 174 -3.32 -10.89 -3.80
CA ARG A 174 -3.22 -10.79 -2.34
C ARG A 174 -3.40 -9.35 -1.87
N GLU A 175 -2.76 -8.40 -2.55
CA GLU A 175 -2.85 -6.96 -2.23
C GLU A 175 -4.29 -6.45 -2.35
N GLU A 176 -4.97 -6.85 -3.41
CA GLU A 176 -6.36 -6.43 -3.63
C GLU A 176 -7.31 -7.11 -2.64
N ALA A 177 -7.08 -8.38 -2.32
CA ALA A 177 -7.83 -9.09 -1.28
C ALA A 177 -7.65 -8.41 0.09
N PHE A 178 -6.41 -8.09 0.45
CA PHE A 178 -6.09 -7.40 1.69
C PHE A 178 -6.89 -6.10 1.82
N MET A 179 -6.81 -5.24 0.81
CA MET A 179 -7.47 -3.93 0.82
C MET A 179 -9.00 -4.03 0.77
N ALA A 180 -9.52 -5.05 0.10
CA ALA A 180 -10.94 -5.36 0.11
C ALA A 180 -11.44 -5.75 1.51
N LEU A 181 -10.70 -6.59 2.24
CA LEU A 181 -11.10 -7.00 3.61
C LEU A 181 -11.07 -5.82 4.58
N VAL A 182 -10.02 -4.99 4.51
CA VAL A 182 -9.92 -3.75 5.31
C VAL A 182 -11.13 -2.84 5.06
N LYS A 183 -11.58 -2.73 3.81
CA LYS A 183 -12.75 -1.89 3.46
C LYS A 183 -14.08 -2.52 3.91
N LEU A 184 -14.23 -3.84 3.79
CA LEU A 184 -15.48 -4.53 4.06
C LEU A 184 -15.76 -4.73 5.56
N ASP A 185 -14.73 -4.91 6.38
CA ASP A 185 -14.87 -5.05 7.84
C ASP A 185 -14.58 -3.73 8.55
N LYS A 186 -15.59 -2.85 8.63
CA LYS A 186 -15.44 -1.52 9.25
C LYS A 186 -15.23 -1.57 10.76
N SER A 187 -15.66 -2.65 11.42
CA SER A 187 -15.57 -2.82 12.87
C SER A 187 -14.22 -3.39 13.31
N ASN A 188 -13.63 -4.26 12.51
CA ASN A 188 -12.41 -4.98 12.88
C ASN A 188 -11.52 -5.22 11.65
N SER A 189 -11.22 -4.12 10.94
CA SER A 189 -10.63 -4.07 9.60
C SER A 189 -9.31 -4.81 9.41
N LEU A 190 -8.66 -5.26 10.49
CA LEU A 190 -7.39 -5.98 10.46
C LEU A 190 -7.45 -7.35 11.17
N SER A 191 -8.63 -7.81 11.59
CA SER A 191 -8.83 -9.09 12.27
C SER A 191 -8.26 -10.29 11.50
N PHE A 192 -8.31 -10.23 10.16
CA PHE A 192 -7.77 -11.27 9.29
C PHE A 192 -6.25 -11.42 9.36
N LEU A 193 -5.52 -10.44 9.95
CA LEU A 193 -4.07 -10.56 10.17
C LEU A 193 -3.72 -11.75 11.07
N ASN A 194 -4.63 -12.17 11.95
CA ASN A 194 -4.43 -13.33 12.83
C ASN A 194 -4.09 -14.61 12.06
N ASP A 195 -4.62 -14.74 10.84
CA ASP A 195 -4.46 -15.92 9.99
C ASP A 195 -3.56 -15.64 8.76
N TYR A 196 -2.83 -14.52 8.74
CA TYR A 196 -2.11 -14.07 7.54
C TYR A 196 -0.65 -14.55 7.49
N HIS A 197 -0.39 -15.54 6.63
CA HIS A 197 0.92 -16.22 6.58
C HIS A 197 1.89 -15.69 5.52
N SER A 198 1.45 -14.88 4.55
CA SER A 198 2.30 -14.40 3.45
C SER A 198 3.08 -13.13 3.83
N PRO A 199 4.28 -12.86 3.27
CA PRO A 199 4.96 -11.58 3.53
C PRO A 199 4.11 -10.38 3.10
N MET A 200 4.13 -9.30 3.90
CA MET A 200 3.52 -8.02 3.53
C MET A 200 4.43 -7.25 2.57
N SER A 201 3.89 -6.70 1.49
CA SER A 201 4.64 -5.81 0.59
C SER A 201 4.64 -4.38 1.12
N ASN A 202 5.68 -3.58 0.78
CA ASN A 202 5.72 -2.17 1.14
C ASN A 202 4.52 -1.38 0.59
N TRP A 203 4.01 -1.78 -0.58
CA TRP A 203 2.80 -1.19 -1.16
C TRP A 203 1.54 -1.50 -0.32
N MET A 204 1.39 -2.73 0.18
CA MET A 204 0.32 -3.07 1.14
C MET A 204 0.41 -2.17 2.37
N VAL A 205 1.58 -2.15 3.02
CA VAL A 205 1.81 -1.37 4.25
C VAL A 205 1.43 0.10 4.04
N MET A 206 1.86 0.70 2.93
CA MET A 206 1.53 2.08 2.58
C MET A 206 0.03 2.31 2.39
N ARG A 207 -0.67 1.43 1.64
CA ARG A 207 -2.12 1.56 1.41
C ARG A 207 -2.92 1.39 2.70
N ILE A 208 -2.50 0.48 3.58
CA ILE A 208 -3.15 0.26 4.88
C ILE A 208 -2.96 1.50 5.74
N HIS A 209 -1.73 2.00 5.87
CA HIS A 209 -1.46 3.22 6.61
C HIS A 209 -2.30 4.40 6.12
N GLN A 210 -2.40 4.60 4.80
CA GLN A 210 -3.26 5.64 4.20
C GLN A 210 -4.72 5.46 4.58
N HIS A 211 -5.24 4.23 4.54
CA HIS A 211 -6.62 3.95 4.93
C HIS A 211 -6.87 4.20 6.43
N LEU A 212 -5.97 3.72 7.29
CA LEU A 212 -6.08 3.91 8.74
C LEU A 212 -5.91 5.38 9.14
N SER A 213 -5.12 6.16 8.40
CA SER A 213 -4.91 7.60 8.63
C SER A 213 -6.18 8.44 8.50
N ILE A 214 -7.12 8.01 7.65
CA ILE A 214 -8.43 8.67 7.45
C ILE A 214 -9.55 8.00 8.24
N THR A 215 -9.26 6.87 8.90
CA THR A 215 -10.22 6.15 9.74
C THR A 215 -10.31 6.83 11.10
N ASP A 216 -11.47 6.72 11.77
CA ASP A 216 -11.62 7.22 13.14
C ASP A 216 -10.60 6.53 14.07
N LYS A 217 -9.73 7.30 14.70
CA LYS A 217 -8.67 6.78 15.57
C LYS A 217 -9.22 5.97 16.74
N ARG A 218 -10.45 6.25 17.19
CA ARG A 218 -11.11 5.55 18.30
C ARG A 218 -11.51 4.12 17.96
N THR A 219 -11.61 3.80 16.67
CA THR A 219 -11.99 2.46 16.19
C THR A 219 -10.79 1.63 15.78
N LEU A 220 -9.57 2.18 15.87
CA LEU A 220 -8.36 1.44 15.55
C LEU A 220 -8.15 0.33 16.60
N ALA A 221 -7.86 -0.88 16.12
CA ALA A 221 -7.48 -1.98 16.98
C ALA A 221 -6.17 -1.70 17.71
N ASP A 222 -5.96 -2.31 18.87
CA ASP A 222 -4.64 -2.31 19.52
C ASP A 222 -3.67 -3.16 18.69
N PHE A 223 -2.69 -2.52 18.05
CA PHE A 223 -1.72 -3.22 17.20
C PHE A 223 -0.80 -4.14 18.00
N SER A 224 -0.69 -3.92 19.33
CA SER A 224 0.13 -4.73 20.22
C SER A 224 -0.26 -6.22 20.19
N GLN A 225 -1.49 -6.55 19.78
CA GLN A 225 -1.96 -7.94 19.68
C GLN A 225 -1.21 -8.76 18.62
N TRP A 226 -0.54 -8.11 17.65
CA TRP A 226 0.16 -8.78 16.55
C TRP A 226 1.69 -8.76 16.67
N PHE A 227 2.27 -8.29 17.78
CA PHE A 227 3.73 -8.22 17.93
C PHE A 227 4.41 -9.60 17.97
N ASP A 228 3.70 -10.61 18.49
CA ASP A 228 4.16 -12.00 18.58
C ASP A 228 3.74 -12.83 17.37
N HIS A 229 3.19 -12.19 16.33
CA HIS A 229 2.72 -12.89 15.15
C HIS A 229 3.87 -13.67 14.46
N PRO A 230 3.66 -14.94 14.05
CA PRO A 230 4.72 -15.80 13.50
C PRO A 230 5.30 -15.26 12.18
N ASN A 231 4.50 -14.50 11.43
CA ASN A 231 4.98 -13.77 10.26
C ASN A 231 5.67 -12.46 10.70
N LEU A 232 7.00 -12.43 10.57
CA LEU A 232 7.82 -11.27 10.94
C LEU A 232 7.36 -9.96 10.29
N THR A 233 6.93 -9.98 9.03
CA THR A 233 6.48 -8.76 8.34
C THR A 233 5.19 -8.19 8.95
N VAL A 234 4.31 -9.05 9.46
CA VAL A 234 3.09 -8.63 10.18
C VAL A 234 3.43 -8.05 11.55
N ALA A 235 4.35 -8.70 12.28
CA ALA A 235 4.81 -8.20 13.57
C ALA A 235 5.46 -6.80 13.44
N LEU A 236 6.38 -6.64 12.49
CA LEU A 236 7.02 -5.35 12.22
C LEU A 236 6.00 -4.28 11.76
N PHE A 237 5.06 -4.66 10.88
CA PHE A 237 3.96 -3.77 10.48
C PHE A 237 3.15 -3.30 11.68
N ALA A 238 2.75 -4.21 12.56
CA ALA A 238 1.95 -3.88 13.74
C ALA A 238 2.70 -2.94 14.69
N MET A 239 3.99 -3.19 14.94
CA MET A 239 4.83 -2.29 15.75
C MET A 239 4.94 -0.91 15.13
N ASP A 240 5.10 -0.83 13.81
CA ASP A 240 5.18 0.42 13.08
C ASP A 240 3.86 1.19 13.08
N MET A 241 2.71 0.50 13.00
CA MET A 241 1.40 1.14 13.16
C MET A 241 1.17 1.63 14.59
N ALA A 242 1.56 0.86 15.62
CA ALA A 242 1.50 1.30 17.01
C ALA A 242 2.30 2.60 17.23
N ARG A 243 3.47 2.68 16.61
CA ARG A 243 4.33 3.88 16.58
C ARG A 243 3.64 5.06 15.90
N GLN A 244 3.20 4.89 14.65
CA GLN A 244 2.62 5.95 13.83
C GLN A 244 1.30 6.50 14.40
N PHE A 245 0.48 5.64 15.00
CA PHE A 245 -0.78 6.02 15.64
C PHE A 245 -0.64 6.35 17.14
N ARG A 246 0.60 6.41 17.67
CA ARG A 246 0.93 6.74 19.06
C ARG A 246 0.15 5.91 20.11
N GLN A 247 0.09 4.59 19.94
CA GLN A 247 -0.60 3.69 20.88
C GLN A 247 0.25 3.38 22.11
N LEU A 248 0.07 4.15 23.19
CA LEU A 248 0.78 3.96 24.45
C LEU A 248 0.49 2.60 25.12
N SER A 249 -0.64 1.96 24.82
CA SER A 249 -0.95 0.59 25.27
C SER A 249 0.10 -0.44 24.85
N ALA A 250 0.87 -0.16 23.78
CA ALA A 250 1.90 -1.05 23.27
C ALA A 250 3.17 -1.10 24.13
N VAL A 251 3.43 -0.09 24.99
CA VAL A 251 4.70 0.08 25.72
C VAL A 251 5.09 -1.15 26.53
N SER A 252 4.14 -1.74 27.27
CA SER A 252 4.41 -2.93 28.07
C SER A 252 4.90 -4.12 27.22
N LYS A 253 4.28 -4.37 26.07
CA LYS A 253 4.72 -5.45 25.16
C LYS A 253 6.03 -5.11 24.46
N LEU A 254 6.26 -3.85 24.10
CA LEU A 254 7.52 -3.40 23.50
C LEU A 254 8.71 -3.65 24.44
N ASN A 255 8.54 -3.47 25.75
CA ASN A 255 9.55 -3.84 26.74
C ASN A 255 9.87 -5.33 26.69
N GLY A 256 8.85 -6.20 26.59
CA GLY A 256 9.05 -7.64 26.43
C GLY A 256 9.88 -8.01 25.18
N ILE A 257 9.67 -7.28 24.07
CA ILE A 257 10.37 -7.51 22.78
C ILE A 257 11.87 -7.18 22.86
N LEU A 258 12.33 -6.37 23.81
CA LEU A 258 13.77 -6.10 23.95
C LEU A 258 14.59 -7.36 24.23
N ASN A 259 13.94 -8.44 24.68
CA ASN A 259 14.54 -9.75 24.92
C ASN A 259 14.24 -10.78 23.80
N ASP A 260 13.64 -10.37 22.68
CA ASP A 260 13.38 -11.25 21.52
C ASP A 260 14.70 -11.69 20.87
N LYS A 261 14.67 -12.80 20.11
CA LYS A 261 15.82 -13.26 19.32
C LYS A 261 15.96 -12.47 18.03
N GLU A 262 14.86 -11.91 17.52
CA GLU A 262 14.81 -11.24 16.24
C GLU A 262 15.27 -9.78 16.37
N LYS A 263 16.49 -9.52 15.87
CA LYS A 263 17.12 -8.19 15.95
C LYS A 263 16.29 -7.09 15.30
N SER A 264 15.59 -7.40 14.21
CA SER A 264 14.72 -6.42 13.55
C SER A 264 13.56 -5.98 14.46
N LYS A 265 12.98 -6.89 15.25
CA LYS A 265 11.95 -6.55 16.24
C LYS A 265 12.53 -5.70 17.36
N ILE A 266 13.66 -6.10 17.94
CA ILE A 266 14.33 -5.34 19.00
C ILE A 266 14.63 -3.91 18.54
N ALA A 267 15.24 -3.77 17.35
CA ALA A 267 15.58 -2.48 16.78
C ALA A 267 14.35 -1.58 16.60
N LEU A 268 13.23 -2.13 16.10
CA LEU A 268 12.00 -1.37 15.94
C LEU A 268 11.33 -1.06 17.27
N ALA A 269 11.40 -1.95 18.26
CA ALA A 269 10.86 -1.72 19.59
C ALA A 269 11.54 -0.54 20.28
N ILE A 270 12.88 -0.49 20.22
CA ILE A 270 13.68 0.61 20.80
C ILE A 270 13.30 1.95 20.18
N ASP A 271 13.18 2.01 18.86
CA ASP A 271 12.76 3.22 18.15
C ASP A 271 11.34 3.64 18.56
N THR A 272 10.43 2.66 18.63
CA THR A 272 9.03 2.90 18.97
C THR A 272 8.91 3.43 20.40
N LEU A 273 9.60 2.84 21.37
CA LEU A 273 9.64 3.34 22.75
C LEU A 273 10.13 4.79 22.82
N GLY A 274 11.16 5.13 22.04
CA GLY A 274 11.69 6.49 21.96
C GLY A 274 10.71 7.50 21.34
N GLU A 275 9.94 7.11 20.32
CA GLU A 275 8.97 7.99 19.64
C GLU A 275 7.62 8.11 20.36
N LEU A 276 7.26 7.08 21.14
CA LEU A 276 6.13 7.10 22.07
C LEU A 276 6.44 7.85 23.37
N GLU A 277 7.68 8.34 23.56
CA GLU A 277 8.13 9.04 24.77
C GLU A 277 7.86 8.20 26.03
N ALA A 278 8.13 6.88 25.95
CA ALA A 278 7.90 5.93 27.03
C ALA A 278 8.95 6.07 28.15
N TYR A 279 8.83 7.12 28.97
CA TYR A 279 9.79 7.41 30.06
C TYR A 279 9.99 6.24 31.04
N GLU A 280 8.94 5.47 31.31
CA GLU A 280 8.99 4.27 32.17
C GLU A 280 9.88 3.14 31.62
N SER A 281 10.15 3.15 30.32
CA SER A 281 11.00 2.15 29.65
C SER A 281 12.48 2.50 29.67
N ALA A 282 12.87 3.68 30.17
CA ALA A 282 14.25 4.16 30.12
C ALA A 282 15.23 3.23 30.85
N ASP A 283 14.89 2.80 32.06
CA ASP A 283 15.72 1.87 32.84
C ASP A 283 15.84 0.50 32.16
N HIS A 284 14.74 0.00 31.60
CA HIS A 284 14.73 -1.27 30.87
C HIS A 284 15.62 -1.20 29.63
N LEU A 285 15.49 -0.12 28.85
CA LEU A 285 16.33 0.14 27.68
C LEU A 285 17.82 0.25 28.04
N ALA A 286 18.13 0.94 29.15
CA ALA A 286 19.50 1.07 29.64
C ALA A 286 20.10 -0.29 30.02
N SER A 287 19.31 -1.20 30.60
CA SER A 287 19.77 -2.54 30.99
C SER A 287 20.19 -3.41 29.79
N CYS A 288 19.59 -3.19 28.62
CA CYS A 288 19.91 -3.94 27.39
C CYS A 288 21.12 -3.38 26.63
N ALA A 289 21.60 -2.18 26.96
CA ALA A 289 22.63 -1.46 26.21
C ALA A 289 23.93 -2.27 26.01
N MET A 290 24.40 -2.92 27.08
CA MET A 290 25.65 -3.70 27.03
C MET A 290 25.52 -4.98 26.20
N VAL A 291 24.33 -5.59 26.17
CA VAL A 291 24.07 -6.79 25.36
C VAL A 291 24.26 -6.49 23.87
N PHE A 292 23.83 -5.31 23.44
CA PHE A 292 23.85 -4.90 22.04
C PHE A 292 25.01 -4.00 21.67
N TRP A 293 26.02 -3.83 22.56
CA TRP A 293 27.15 -2.92 22.32
C TRP A 293 27.79 -3.13 20.93
N ASN A 294 28.06 -4.38 20.56
CA ASN A 294 28.69 -4.71 19.27
C ASN A 294 27.74 -4.63 18.06
N ASP A 295 26.44 -4.40 18.26
CA ASP A 295 25.47 -4.22 17.18
C ASP A 295 25.27 -2.71 16.93
N GLN A 296 25.99 -2.18 15.94
CA GLN A 296 25.98 -0.75 15.62
C GLN A 296 24.57 -0.19 15.41
N VAL A 297 23.69 -0.96 14.74
CA VAL A 297 22.34 -0.50 14.40
C VAL A 297 21.51 -0.37 15.66
N ILE A 298 21.55 -1.38 16.53
CA ILE A 298 20.81 -1.36 17.80
C ILE A 298 21.43 -0.34 18.76
N SER A 299 22.75 -0.33 18.95
CA SER A 299 23.46 0.63 19.79
C SER A 299 23.12 2.09 19.46
N ARG A 300 23.08 2.44 18.16
CA ARG A 300 22.67 3.78 17.72
C ARG A 300 21.23 4.09 18.14
N LYS A 301 20.32 3.14 17.98
CA LYS A 301 18.90 3.31 18.35
C LYS A 301 18.73 3.43 19.87
N ILE A 302 19.49 2.66 20.66
CA ILE A 302 19.51 2.76 22.12
C ILE A 302 19.95 4.17 22.54
N ALA A 303 21.07 4.65 22.01
CA ALA A 303 21.57 5.99 22.32
C ALA A 303 20.51 7.07 22.00
N ARG A 304 19.93 7.03 20.80
CA ARG A 304 18.88 7.95 20.37
C ARG A 304 17.65 7.91 21.28
N SER A 305 17.13 6.72 21.55
CA SER A 305 15.90 6.55 22.32
C SER A 305 16.10 6.92 23.78
N LEU A 306 17.24 6.54 24.40
CA LEU A 306 17.63 7.01 25.73
C LEU A 306 17.77 8.54 25.79
N GLY A 307 18.25 9.20 24.73
CA GLY A 307 18.27 10.65 24.66
C GLY A 307 16.89 11.30 24.72
N LYS A 308 15.85 10.60 24.26
CA LYS A 308 14.46 11.10 24.28
C LYS A 308 13.74 10.81 25.60
N ILE A 309 13.94 9.62 26.17
CA ILE A 309 13.15 9.11 27.31
C ILE A 309 13.93 9.05 28.62
N GLY A 310 15.27 9.18 28.58
CA GLY A 310 16.15 9.04 29.73
C GLY A 310 16.42 10.35 30.46
N HIS A 311 15.91 10.48 31.68
CA HIS A 311 16.09 11.68 32.51
C HIS A 311 16.86 11.48 33.82
N ALA A 312 17.22 10.25 34.15
CA ALA A 312 18.08 9.95 35.29
C ALA A 312 19.57 10.08 34.94
N GLU A 313 20.39 10.40 35.94
CA GLU A 313 21.84 10.52 35.79
C GLU A 313 22.49 9.21 35.29
N THR A 314 21.93 8.06 35.65
CA THR A 314 22.35 6.73 35.17
C THR A 314 22.27 6.61 33.65
N HIS A 315 21.21 7.15 33.03
CA HIS A 315 21.03 7.15 31.58
C HIS A 315 22.07 8.03 30.88
N TRP A 316 22.35 9.23 31.43
CA TRP A 316 23.37 10.12 30.86
C TRP A 316 24.78 9.56 31.00
N ARG A 317 25.08 8.88 32.12
CA ARG A 317 26.35 8.15 32.28
C ARG A 317 26.52 7.06 31.22
N LEU A 318 25.45 6.33 30.90
CA LEU A 318 25.48 5.34 29.83
C LEU A 318 25.70 6.01 28.46
N LEU A 319 25.00 7.11 28.14
CA LEU A 319 25.24 7.88 26.91
C LEU A 319 26.68 8.41 26.83
N ARG A 320 27.27 8.82 27.95
CA ARG A 320 28.69 9.20 28.00
C ARG A 320 29.62 8.04 27.61
N GLN A 321 29.31 6.81 28.00
CA GLN A 321 30.09 5.64 27.56
C GLN A 321 30.01 5.45 26.04
N TYR A 322 28.85 5.67 25.43
CA TYR A 322 28.68 5.60 23.98
C TYR A 322 29.52 6.64 23.20
N LEU A 323 30.03 7.69 23.85
CA LEU A 323 30.99 8.62 23.23
C LEU A 323 32.34 7.95 22.88
N HIS A 324 32.65 6.81 23.51
CA HIS A 324 33.85 6.02 23.23
C HIS A 324 33.57 4.82 22.30
N HIS A 325 32.35 4.69 21.78
CA HIS A 325 31.97 3.58 20.92
C HIS A 325 32.84 3.55 19.64
N PRO A 326 33.27 2.38 19.13
CA PRO A 326 34.12 2.29 17.92
C PRO A 326 33.48 2.91 16.68
N GLU A 327 32.16 2.78 16.56
CA GLU A 327 31.38 3.30 15.42
C GLU A 327 31.06 4.79 15.52
N TYR A 328 31.42 5.54 14.48
CA TYR A 328 31.17 6.98 14.37
C TYR A 328 29.70 7.35 14.54
N GLN A 329 28.80 6.64 13.88
CA GLN A 329 27.36 6.95 13.90
C GLN A 329 26.75 6.79 15.30
N VAL A 330 27.29 5.88 16.12
CA VAL A 330 26.82 5.69 17.49
C VAL A 330 27.32 6.83 18.38
N ARG A 331 28.59 7.23 18.24
CA ARG A 331 29.13 8.40 18.94
C ARG A 331 28.37 9.66 18.59
N PHE A 332 28.12 9.89 17.31
CA PHE A 332 27.37 11.04 16.81
C PHE A 332 25.98 11.14 17.46
N GLU A 333 25.25 10.02 17.50
CA GLU A 333 23.93 9.97 18.12
C GLU A 333 23.98 10.21 19.63
N ALA A 334 25.00 9.71 20.33
CA ALA A 334 25.20 9.94 21.75
C ALA A 334 25.50 11.43 22.05
N VAL A 335 26.34 12.09 21.24
CA VAL A 335 26.56 13.54 21.31
C VAL A 335 25.25 14.29 21.11
N GLN A 336 24.49 13.95 20.06
CA GLN A 336 23.21 14.60 19.78
C GLN A 336 22.22 14.43 20.94
N SER A 337 22.16 13.22 21.50
CA SER A 337 21.29 12.88 22.62
C SER A 337 21.66 13.66 23.88
N LEU A 338 22.95 13.76 24.22
CA LEU A 338 23.43 14.53 25.37
C LEU A 338 23.28 16.04 25.19
N SER A 339 23.49 16.58 23.98
CA SER A 339 23.34 18.02 23.68
C SER A 339 21.88 18.47 23.80
N LYS A 340 20.93 17.63 23.38
CA LYS A 340 19.48 17.89 23.50
C LYS A 340 18.94 17.59 24.89
N SER A 341 19.64 16.78 25.68
CA SER A 341 19.30 16.49 27.07
C SER A 341 19.70 17.68 27.95
N GLY A 342 18.93 17.98 29.01
CA GLY A 342 19.05 19.20 29.80
C GLY A 342 20.45 19.51 30.36
N VAL A 343 20.58 20.64 31.07
CA VAL A 343 21.85 21.27 31.48
C VAL A 343 22.91 20.29 32.04
N VAL A 344 22.50 19.30 32.84
CA VAL A 344 23.40 18.31 33.44
C VAL A 344 24.06 17.42 32.39
N ALA A 345 23.31 16.94 31.40
CA ALA A 345 23.83 16.11 30.31
C ALA A 345 24.78 16.91 29.41
N ARG A 346 24.47 18.18 29.13
CA ARG A 346 25.36 19.07 28.36
C ARG A 346 26.69 19.32 29.08
N LYS A 347 26.64 19.53 30.40
CA LYS A 347 27.87 19.63 31.21
C LYS A 347 28.72 18.35 31.15
N MET A 348 28.09 17.18 31.21
CA MET A 348 28.80 15.89 31.04
C MET A 348 29.46 15.76 29.66
N LEU A 349 28.82 16.27 28.61
CA LEU A 349 29.37 16.29 27.26
C LEU A 349 30.58 17.25 27.16
N ASP A 350 30.49 18.44 27.74
CA ASP A 350 31.60 19.41 27.76
C ASP A 350 32.81 18.87 28.52
N ASP A 351 32.59 18.19 29.65
CA ASP A 351 33.64 17.56 30.43
C ASP A 351 34.28 16.40 29.65
N ALA A 352 33.49 15.57 28.96
CA ALA A 352 34.00 14.52 28.08
C ALA A 352 34.80 15.08 26.89
N ASN A 353 34.40 16.22 26.32
CA ASN A 353 35.13 16.87 25.23
C ASN A 353 36.54 17.32 25.65
N LYS A 354 36.69 17.81 26.89
CA LYS A 354 38.00 18.18 27.46
C LYS A 354 38.90 16.97 27.65
N GLU A 355 38.32 15.81 27.98
CA GLU A 355 39.07 14.56 28.19
C GLU A 355 39.46 13.88 26.87
N LEU A 356 38.64 13.98 25.81
CA LEU A 356 38.75 13.19 24.58
C LEU A 356 39.48 13.88 23.40
N ASN A 357 39.88 15.14 23.53
CA ASN A 357 40.55 15.95 22.48
C ASN A 357 39.74 16.11 21.16
N GLN A 358 40.32 16.84 20.17
CA GLN A 358 39.67 17.44 18.98
C GLN A 358 38.64 16.59 18.20
N ASN A 359 38.70 15.26 18.25
CA ASN A 359 37.76 14.37 17.56
C ASN A 359 36.32 14.50 18.06
N LEU A 360 36.11 14.72 19.36
CA LEU A 360 34.76 14.96 19.90
C LEU A 360 34.28 16.39 19.63
N GLY A 361 35.22 17.35 19.60
CA GLY A 361 34.92 18.75 19.29
C GLY A 361 34.36 18.93 17.89
N GLN A 362 34.88 18.21 16.88
CA GLN A 362 34.31 18.21 15.52
C GLN A 362 32.89 17.65 15.47
N LEU A 363 32.60 16.60 16.25
CA LEU A 363 31.26 16.02 16.36
C LEU A 363 30.28 17.00 17.00
N ILE A 364 30.69 17.67 18.08
CA ILE A 364 29.87 18.68 18.76
C ILE A 364 29.58 19.85 17.83
N LEU A 365 30.58 20.35 17.11
CA LEU A 365 30.39 21.41 16.11
C LEU A 365 29.39 21.00 15.02
N HIS A 366 29.50 19.76 14.51
CA HIS A 366 28.55 19.26 13.50
C HIS A 366 27.11 19.10 14.04
N VAL A 367 26.95 18.76 15.32
CA VAL A 367 25.64 18.69 15.96
C VAL A 367 25.05 20.07 16.22
N ASP A 368 25.88 21.04 16.62
CA ASP A 368 25.46 22.39 16.98
C ASP A 368 25.28 23.32 15.74
N GLU A 369 25.90 23.01 14.59
CA GLU A 369 25.74 23.73 13.33
C GLU A 369 24.80 23.01 12.34
N PRO A 370 23.56 23.52 12.12
CA PRO A 370 22.58 22.87 11.23
C PRO A 370 23.01 22.78 9.76
N LEU A 371 23.92 23.65 9.32
CA LEU A 371 24.39 23.74 7.93
C LEU A 371 25.34 22.61 7.53
N LEU A 372 25.92 21.91 8.50
CA LEU A 372 26.80 20.77 8.25
C LEU A 372 26.03 19.43 8.17
N GLN A 373 24.73 19.41 8.47
CA GLN A 373 23.92 18.19 8.63
C GLN A 373 23.30 17.64 7.32
N ASN A 374 23.64 18.21 6.15
CA ASN A 374 23.10 17.83 4.84
C ASN A 374 23.94 16.80 4.09
#